data_AF-A0A2M8F0D2-F1
#
_entry.id   AF-A0A2M8F0D2-F1
#
_cell.length_a   1.000
_cell.length_b   1.000
_cell.length_c   1.000
_cell.angle_alpha   90.00
_cell.angle_beta   90.00
_cell.angle_gamma   90.00
#
_symmetry.space_group_name_H-M   'P 1'
#
loop_
_entity.id
_entity.type
_entity.pdbx_description
1 polymer ?
#
loop_
_entity_poly.entity_id
_entity_poly.type
_entity_poly.pdbx_seq_one_letter_code
_entity_poly.pdbx_strand_id
1 'polypeptide(L)'
;MDIIGTKIRKVTDTNLIKLLVGHYFSKRDKKDGGILSKNELDIAVEEANKRRIAGRVDEILKADKLIFYSNFDLERTNLIYLLIITYIEKGLEDFIRVADIYSLKWLAPKDKEQKEYRDKIIKDISPIGKGLFDTDWIIPLEKQLKGIKMNILFIQKAEERVKYDIVRGEVKEKIEESRFNIGAFFNMLDNKVNMLLYDIGDSEQDLDYTVYRLAFFSLPEADQEQFNKIYSEVEHDPQYLDQEEVIFNLLNGKGELTEEAKEKIANLIAKRSYNKYAKEHQLYHYYACIPLIEVARHYLTSKGIEIKGKQVNQDQTTSKEDTATYEAIEKTTKKFAKDNNITIEKILRTGFLSWIDKGLFKQYTPLALSNQKELFNKWLKTRNQTKETLTKLIEKGELKTVGNGKNITGESLFNLKGQPDFEKIIEREFYNKEFRDYVKGKIGIDEFTNFLT
;
A
#
# COMPACT_ATOMS: atom_id res chain seq x y z
N MET A 1 8.37 14.91 -82.33
CA MET A 1 9.11 13.86 -81.59
C MET A 1 8.63 13.89 -80.15
N ASP A 2 8.18 12.76 -79.63
CA ASP A 2 7.75 12.63 -78.22
C ASP A 2 8.97 12.64 -77.29
N ILE A 3 9.42 13.85 -76.93
CA ILE A 3 10.61 14.10 -76.11
C ILE A 3 10.42 13.51 -74.71
N ILE A 4 9.19 13.53 -74.17
CA ILE A 4 8.91 13.06 -72.81
C ILE A 4 8.87 11.54 -72.75
N GLY A 5 8.16 10.88 -73.67
CA GLY A 5 8.17 9.42 -73.78
C GLY A 5 9.58 8.86 -74.00
N THR A 6 10.43 9.58 -74.76
CA THR A 6 11.84 9.22 -74.95
C THR A 6 12.66 9.35 -73.66
N LYS A 7 12.36 10.34 -72.81
CA LYS A 7 13.01 10.49 -71.50
C LYS A 7 12.59 9.38 -70.53
N ILE A 8 11.30 9.03 -70.46
CA ILE A 8 10.78 7.94 -69.62
C ILE A 8 11.44 6.61 -69.98
N ARG A 9 11.56 6.30 -71.28
CA ARG A 9 12.22 5.06 -71.75
C ARG A 9 13.72 5.00 -71.45
N LYS A 10 14.36 6.12 -71.07
CA LYS A 10 15.81 6.19 -70.78
C LYS A 10 16.13 6.22 -69.27
N VAL A 11 15.14 6.36 -68.39
CA VAL A 11 15.42 6.34 -66.95
C VAL A 11 15.81 4.94 -66.48
N THR A 12 16.59 4.85 -65.40
CA THR A 12 16.91 3.58 -64.72
C THR A 12 15.65 2.94 -64.12
N ASP A 13 15.65 1.63 -63.91
CA ASP A 13 14.53 0.89 -63.29
C ASP A 13 14.09 1.49 -61.95
N THR A 14 15.05 1.86 -61.10
CA THR A 14 14.78 2.53 -59.82
C THR A 14 13.99 3.84 -60.00
N ASN A 15 14.38 4.65 -60.98
CA ASN A 15 13.70 5.92 -61.26
C ASN A 15 12.35 5.72 -61.93
N LEU A 16 12.19 4.68 -62.77
CA LEU A 16 10.90 4.32 -63.36
C LEU A 16 9.91 3.82 -62.29
N ILE A 17 10.38 3.00 -61.34
CA ILE A 17 9.61 2.57 -60.16
C ILE A 17 9.21 3.78 -59.32
N LYS A 18 10.15 4.67 -58.98
CA LYS A 18 9.88 5.90 -58.22
C LYS A 18 8.81 6.77 -58.90
N LEU A 19 8.89 6.92 -60.23
CA LEU A 19 7.97 7.72 -61.01
C LEU A 19 6.55 7.14 -60.98
N LEU A 20 6.41 5.83 -61.24
CA LEU A 20 5.12 5.14 -61.21
C LEU A 20 4.51 5.13 -59.81
N VAL A 21 5.27 4.75 -58.80
CA VAL A 21 4.82 4.73 -57.39
C VAL A 21 4.45 6.15 -56.93
N GLY A 22 5.27 7.15 -57.25
CA GLY A 22 5.00 8.55 -56.96
C GLY A 22 3.69 9.05 -57.58
N HIS A 23 3.41 8.67 -58.83
CA HIS A 23 2.14 8.99 -59.49
C HIS A 23 0.94 8.43 -58.72
N TYR A 24 0.94 7.15 -58.35
CA TYR A 24 -0.17 6.55 -57.62
C TYR A 24 -0.36 7.14 -56.22
N PHE A 25 0.73 7.44 -55.50
CA PHE A 25 0.65 8.09 -54.20
C PHE A 25 0.09 9.51 -54.28
N SER A 26 0.52 10.31 -55.26
CA SER A 26 -0.01 11.67 -55.45
C SER A 26 -1.53 11.70 -55.71
N LYS A 27 -2.07 10.69 -56.42
CA LYS A 27 -3.52 10.53 -56.61
C LYS A 27 -4.26 10.25 -55.32
N ARG A 28 -3.70 9.42 -54.44
CA ARG A 28 -4.29 9.10 -53.14
C ARG A 28 -4.32 10.32 -52.22
N ASP A 29 -3.24 11.09 -52.19
CA ASP A 29 -3.09 12.25 -51.31
C ASP A 29 -3.84 13.50 -51.83
N LYS A 30 -4.75 13.33 -52.79
CA LYS A 30 -5.60 14.37 -53.41
C LYS A 30 -4.83 15.58 -53.97
N LYS A 31 -3.56 15.39 -54.37
CA LYS A 31 -2.80 16.41 -55.12
C LYS A 31 -3.11 16.22 -56.61
N ASP A 32 -4.07 17.00 -57.12
CA ASP A 32 -4.54 17.12 -58.52
C ASP A 32 -3.98 16.11 -59.54
N GLY A 33 -4.78 15.08 -59.87
CA GLY A 33 -4.61 14.26 -61.09
C GLY A 33 -3.42 13.29 -61.16
N GLY A 34 -2.46 13.40 -60.24
CA GLY A 34 -1.23 12.64 -60.20
C GLY A 34 -0.09 13.26 -61.02
N ILE A 35 1.15 12.81 -60.79
CA ILE A 35 2.37 13.43 -61.37
C ILE A 35 2.47 13.28 -62.91
N LEU A 36 1.70 12.38 -63.52
CA LEU A 36 1.81 12.02 -64.94
C LEU A 36 0.46 12.23 -65.61
N SER A 37 0.47 12.77 -66.83
CA SER A 37 -0.69 12.70 -67.71
C SER A 37 -1.01 11.25 -68.09
N LYS A 38 -2.21 11.02 -68.63
CA LYS A 38 -2.66 9.68 -69.06
C LYS A 38 -1.68 9.05 -70.05
N ASN A 39 -1.25 9.80 -71.06
CA ASN A 39 -0.33 9.30 -72.08
C ASN A 39 1.07 8.97 -71.50
N GLU A 40 1.59 9.79 -70.58
CA GLU A 40 2.88 9.52 -69.93
C GLU A 40 2.81 8.30 -69.00
N LEU A 41 1.68 8.10 -68.32
CA LEU A 41 1.43 6.92 -67.50
C LEU A 41 1.40 5.66 -68.34
N ASP A 42 0.68 5.66 -69.47
CA ASP A 42 0.60 4.51 -70.38
C ASP A 42 2.00 4.09 -70.87
N ILE A 43 2.83 5.06 -71.28
CA ILE A 43 4.22 4.83 -71.70
C ILE A 43 5.06 4.27 -70.54
N ALA A 44 4.92 4.81 -69.33
CA ALA A 44 5.67 4.35 -68.16
C ALA A 44 5.28 2.91 -67.76
N VAL A 45 3.99 2.56 -67.84
CA VAL A 45 3.47 1.22 -67.55
C VAL A 45 3.92 0.21 -68.60
N GLU A 46 3.85 0.57 -69.89
CA GLU A 46 4.36 -0.28 -70.98
C GLU A 46 5.85 -0.60 -70.79
N GLU A 47 6.65 0.43 -70.49
CA GLU A 47 8.08 0.26 -70.27
C GLU A 47 8.37 -0.58 -69.01
N ALA A 48 7.60 -0.40 -67.92
CA ALA A 48 7.74 -1.22 -66.73
C ALA A 48 7.39 -2.70 -66.96
N ASN A 49 6.39 -2.99 -67.79
CA ASN A 49 6.06 -4.35 -68.21
C ASN A 49 7.19 -4.96 -69.06
N LYS A 50 7.71 -4.20 -70.04
CA LYS A 50 8.82 -4.62 -70.89
C LYS A 50 10.07 -4.98 -70.09
N ARG A 51 10.36 -4.23 -69.03
CA ARG A 51 11.50 -4.47 -68.12
C ARG A 51 11.21 -5.47 -67.00
N ARG A 52 10.00 -6.03 -66.94
CA ARG A 52 9.56 -6.97 -65.90
C ARG A 52 9.64 -6.39 -64.47
N ILE A 53 9.51 -5.08 -64.34
CA ILE A 53 9.49 -4.38 -63.04
C ILE A 53 8.07 -3.98 -62.59
N ALA A 54 7.06 -4.18 -63.44
CA ALA A 54 5.66 -3.89 -63.10
C ALA A 54 5.16 -4.67 -61.87
N GLY A 55 5.56 -5.94 -61.72
CA GLY A 55 5.23 -6.73 -60.52
C GLY A 55 5.81 -6.13 -59.24
N ARG A 56 6.99 -5.51 -59.31
CA ARG A 56 7.60 -4.81 -58.17
C ARG A 56 6.84 -3.54 -57.79
N VAL A 57 6.36 -2.80 -58.79
CA VAL A 57 5.48 -1.63 -58.57
C VAL A 57 4.19 -2.06 -57.88
N ASP A 58 3.56 -3.14 -58.35
CA ASP A 58 2.34 -3.69 -57.73
C ASP A 58 2.55 -4.17 -56.29
N GLU A 59 3.67 -4.86 -56.00
CA GLU A 59 4.05 -5.23 -54.63
C GLU A 59 4.17 -4.01 -53.70
N ILE A 60 4.79 -2.92 -54.18
CA ILE A 60 4.94 -1.67 -53.44
C ILE A 60 3.57 -1.05 -53.13
N LEU A 61 2.67 -0.99 -54.12
CA LEU A 61 1.33 -0.43 -53.96
C LEU A 61 0.45 -1.28 -53.02
N LYS A 62 0.56 -2.61 -53.09
CA LYS A 62 -0.13 -3.53 -52.17
C LYS A 62 0.39 -3.39 -50.75
N ALA A 63 1.70 -3.29 -50.57
CA ALA A 63 2.32 -3.07 -49.27
C ALA A 63 1.87 -1.74 -48.66
N ASP A 64 1.88 -0.66 -49.44
CA ASP A 64 1.38 0.66 -49.01
C ASP A 64 -0.10 0.60 -48.57
N LYS A 65 -0.96 -0.09 -49.32
CA LYS A 65 -2.38 -0.24 -48.93
C LYS A 65 -2.54 -1.00 -47.61
N LEU A 66 -1.73 -2.03 -47.37
CA LEU A 66 -1.73 -2.77 -46.10
C LEU A 66 -1.19 -1.92 -44.94
N ILE A 67 -0.16 -1.11 -45.19
CA ILE A 67 0.36 -0.14 -44.21
C ILE A 67 -0.67 0.92 -43.88
N PHE A 68 -1.43 1.42 -44.86
CA PHE A 68 -2.51 2.36 -44.63
C PHE A 68 -3.56 1.81 -43.65
N TYR A 69 -3.98 0.54 -43.82
CA TYR A 69 -4.88 -0.09 -42.85
C TYR A 69 -4.22 -0.30 -41.49
N SER A 70 -2.93 -0.66 -41.46
CA SER A 70 -2.17 -0.80 -40.22
C SER A 70 -2.03 0.53 -39.47
N ASN A 71 -1.94 1.66 -40.18
CA ASN A 71 -1.88 3.00 -39.61
C ASN A 71 -3.21 3.40 -38.94
N PHE A 72 -4.35 3.07 -39.55
CA PHE A 72 -5.66 3.29 -38.92
C PHE A 72 -5.78 2.53 -37.60
N ASP A 73 -5.25 1.30 -37.54
CA ASP A 73 -5.18 0.53 -36.30
C ASP A 73 -4.22 1.16 -35.27
N LEU A 74 -3.07 1.71 -35.69
CA LEU A 74 -2.15 2.44 -34.80
C LEU A 74 -2.80 3.69 -34.19
N GLU A 75 -3.50 4.51 -34.98
CA GLU A 75 -4.23 5.68 -34.48
C GLU A 75 -5.28 5.30 -33.44
N ARG A 76 -6.09 4.29 -33.76
CA ARG A 76 -7.10 3.76 -32.83
C ARG A 76 -6.45 3.25 -31.54
N THR A 77 -5.29 2.61 -31.65
CA THR A 77 -4.59 2.09 -30.48
C THR A 77 -3.98 3.20 -29.63
N ASN A 78 -3.44 4.26 -30.24
CA ASN A 78 -2.90 5.42 -29.51
C ASN A 78 -4.00 6.16 -28.72
N LEU A 79 -5.19 6.32 -29.31
CA LEU A 79 -6.36 6.88 -28.62
C LEU A 79 -6.83 6.01 -27.45
N ILE A 80 -6.90 4.69 -27.64
CA ILE A 80 -7.25 3.74 -26.57
C ILE A 80 -6.20 3.77 -25.47
N TYR A 81 -4.92 3.86 -25.83
CA TYR A 81 -3.81 3.95 -24.90
C TYR A 81 -3.88 5.23 -24.04
N LEU A 82 -4.12 6.40 -24.63
CA LEU A 82 -4.32 7.64 -23.88
C LEU A 82 -5.51 7.55 -22.90
N LEU A 83 -6.60 6.91 -23.33
CA LEU A 83 -7.74 6.61 -22.47
C LEU A 83 -7.35 5.68 -21.31
N ILE A 84 -6.59 4.61 -21.59
CA ILE A 84 -6.11 3.67 -20.58
C ILE A 84 -5.16 4.34 -19.60
N ILE A 85 -4.21 5.17 -20.05
CA ILE A 85 -3.37 5.97 -19.14
C ILE A 85 -4.24 6.82 -18.24
N THR A 86 -5.20 7.56 -18.80
CA THR A 86 -6.08 8.44 -18.02
C THR A 86 -6.86 7.64 -16.96
N TYR A 87 -7.34 6.43 -17.31
CA TYR A 87 -7.99 5.54 -16.35
C TYR A 87 -7.02 4.97 -15.30
N ILE A 88 -5.79 4.62 -15.67
CA ILE A 88 -4.78 4.11 -14.75
C ILE A 88 -4.29 5.22 -13.82
N GLU A 89 -4.03 6.42 -14.32
CA GLU A 89 -3.65 7.59 -13.52
C GLU A 89 -4.74 7.93 -12.51
N LYS A 90 -5.98 8.03 -12.96
CA LYS A 90 -7.12 8.30 -12.09
C LYS A 90 -7.37 7.15 -11.11
N GLY A 91 -7.21 5.90 -11.55
CA GLY A 91 -7.32 4.72 -10.70
C GLY A 91 -6.23 4.66 -9.63
N LEU A 92 -4.98 5.01 -9.98
CA LEU A 92 -3.85 5.10 -9.06
C LEU A 92 -3.99 6.28 -8.10
N GLU A 93 -4.48 7.44 -8.54
CA GLU A 93 -4.79 8.57 -7.66
C GLU A 93 -5.92 8.24 -6.68
N ASP A 94 -6.98 7.59 -7.16
CA ASP A 94 -8.06 7.10 -6.30
C ASP A 94 -7.53 6.01 -5.33
N PHE A 95 -6.58 5.18 -5.77
CA PHE A 95 -5.95 4.16 -4.92
C PHE A 95 -5.04 4.78 -3.84
N ILE A 96 -4.27 5.81 -4.18
CA ILE A 96 -3.47 6.58 -3.22
C ILE A 96 -4.41 7.27 -2.22
N ARG A 97 -5.52 7.85 -2.67
CA ARG A 97 -6.54 8.42 -1.77
C ARG A 97 -7.17 7.37 -0.86
N VAL A 98 -7.39 6.15 -1.36
CA VAL A 98 -7.88 5.04 -0.57
C VAL A 98 -6.81 4.59 0.45
N ALA A 99 -5.54 4.50 0.06
CA ALA A 99 -4.43 4.21 0.97
C ALA A 99 -4.28 5.29 2.06
N ASP A 100 -4.45 6.55 1.70
CA ASP A 100 -4.53 7.67 2.65
C ASP A 100 -5.73 7.52 3.58
N ILE A 101 -6.90 7.10 3.08
CA ILE A 101 -8.07 6.76 3.91
C ILE A 101 -7.74 5.63 4.90
N TYR A 102 -6.98 4.61 4.49
CA TYR A 102 -6.55 3.52 5.37
C TYR A 102 -5.56 3.98 6.44
N SER A 103 -4.83 5.08 6.22
CA SER A 103 -3.96 5.69 7.23
C SER A 103 -4.74 6.49 8.31
N LEU A 104 -6.02 6.81 8.04
CA LEU A 104 -6.85 7.60 8.95
C LEU A 104 -7.58 6.70 9.97
N LYS A 105 -7.05 6.68 11.21
CA LYS A 105 -7.57 5.90 12.37
C LYS A 105 -9.09 5.98 12.62
N TRP A 106 -9.78 7.03 12.18
CA TRP A 106 -11.22 7.21 12.41
C TRP A 106 -12.10 6.54 11.33
N LEU A 107 -11.52 6.11 10.22
CA LEU A 107 -12.17 5.34 9.14
C LEU A 107 -11.97 3.82 9.29
N ALA A 108 -11.21 3.38 10.29
CA ALA A 108 -11.13 1.98 10.69
C ALA A 108 -12.52 1.52 11.21
N PRO A 109 -13.17 0.55 10.56
CA PRO A 109 -14.53 0.16 10.92
C PRO A 109 -14.51 -0.60 12.24
N LYS A 110 -15.34 -0.17 13.19
CA LYS A 110 -15.42 -0.76 14.54
C LYS A 110 -16.46 -1.87 14.63
N ASP A 111 -17.34 -1.94 13.64
CA ASP A 111 -18.39 -2.95 13.55
C ASP A 111 -18.68 -3.33 12.09
N LYS A 112 -19.48 -4.37 11.91
CA LYS A 112 -19.81 -4.94 10.60
C LYS A 112 -20.58 -3.96 9.71
N GLU A 113 -21.41 -3.11 10.29
CA GLU A 113 -22.24 -2.15 9.57
C GLU A 113 -21.41 -0.95 9.10
N GLN A 114 -20.47 -0.49 9.92
CA GLN A 114 -19.44 0.48 9.55
C GLN A 114 -18.46 -0.09 8.53
N LYS A 115 -18.13 -1.38 8.63
CA LYS A 115 -17.33 -2.07 7.62
C LYS A 115 -18.09 -2.11 6.30
N GLU A 116 -19.34 -2.52 6.29
CA GLU A 116 -20.19 -2.54 5.10
C GLU A 116 -20.41 -1.13 4.52
N TYR A 117 -20.60 -0.10 5.36
CA TYR A 117 -20.75 1.29 4.94
C TYR A 117 -19.46 1.90 4.41
N ARG A 118 -18.32 1.64 5.06
CA ARG A 118 -16.98 1.99 4.59
C ARG A 118 -16.69 1.30 3.27
N ASP A 119 -16.95 -0.01 3.17
CA ASP A 119 -16.74 -0.80 1.97
C ASP A 119 -17.67 -0.31 0.84
N LYS A 120 -18.87 0.17 1.18
CA LYS A 120 -19.80 0.82 0.24
C LYS A 120 -19.31 2.20 -0.21
N ILE A 121 -18.78 3.03 0.69
CA ILE A 121 -18.12 4.31 0.37
C ILE A 121 -16.89 4.06 -0.52
N ILE A 122 -16.03 3.09 -0.20
CA ILE A 122 -14.88 2.68 -1.01
C ILE A 122 -15.35 2.21 -2.40
N LYS A 123 -16.42 1.42 -2.45
CA LYS A 123 -17.05 0.93 -3.68
C LYS A 123 -17.71 2.03 -4.51
N ASP A 124 -18.13 3.12 -3.88
CA ASP A 124 -18.82 4.26 -4.53
C ASP A 124 -17.85 5.41 -4.90
N ILE A 125 -16.70 5.54 -4.23
CA ILE A 125 -15.69 6.60 -4.48
C ILE A 125 -14.86 6.35 -5.75
N SER A 126 -14.62 5.10 -6.15
CA SER A 126 -13.91 4.81 -7.41
C SER A 126 -14.81 4.09 -8.42
N PRO A 127 -15.24 4.78 -9.50
CA PRO A 127 -15.84 4.14 -10.67
C PRO A 127 -14.93 3.06 -11.30
N ILE A 128 -13.63 3.08 -11.00
CA ILE A 128 -12.59 2.16 -11.51
C ILE A 128 -12.35 1.01 -10.53
N GLY A 129 -12.63 1.18 -9.23
CA GLY A 129 -12.57 0.11 -8.22
C GLY A 129 -13.48 -1.08 -8.52
N LYS A 130 -14.59 -0.86 -9.23
CA LYS A 130 -15.44 -1.94 -9.78
C LYS A 130 -14.75 -2.81 -10.84
N GLY A 131 -13.64 -2.38 -11.43
CA GLY A 131 -12.92 -3.09 -12.50
C GLY A 131 -11.42 -3.35 -12.26
N LEU A 132 -10.85 -2.87 -11.15
CA LEU A 132 -9.44 -3.10 -10.79
C LEU A 132 -9.20 -4.43 -10.05
N PHE A 133 -10.20 -4.93 -9.34
CA PHE A 133 -10.13 -6.23 -8.65
C PHE A 133 -10.64 -7.40 -9.50
N ASP A 134 -11.39 -7.12 -10.57
CA ASP A 134 -11.54 -8.08 -11.67
C ASP A 134 -10.31 -7.91 -12.57
N THR A 135 -9.50 -8.95 -12.67
CA THR A 135 -8.15 -9.05 -13.26
C THR A 135 -8.01 -8.70 -14.75
N ASP A 136 -9.00 -8.04 -15.34
CA ASP A 136 -9.24 -8.01 -16.78
C ASP A 136 -8.87 -6.71 -17.47
N TRP A 137 -8.40 -5.66 -16.79
CA TRP A 137 -8.00 -4.40 -17.46
C TRP A 137 -6.57 -4.46 -18.05
N ILE A 138 -5.68 -5.27 -17.45
CA ILE A 138 -4.32 -5.53 -17.96
C ILE A 138 -4.39 -6.32 -19.28
N ILE A 139 -5.40 -7.19 -19.43
CA ILE A 139 -5.56 -8.04 -20.63
C ILE A 139 -5.79 -7.19 -21.91
N PRO A 140 -6.71 -6.21 -21.93
CA PRO A 140 -6.83 -5.20 -22.97
C PRO A 140 -5.52 -4.46 -23.23
N LEU A 141 -4.84 -3.97 -22.18
CA LEU A 141 -3.57 -3.23 -22.35
C LEU A 141 -2.49 -4.11 -23.02
N GLU A 142 -2.29 -5.33 -22.51
CA GLU A 142 -1.35 -6.31 -23.06
C GLU A 142 -1.69 -6.66 -24.52
N LYS A 143 -2.98 -6.86 -24.81
CA LYS A 143 -3.47 -7.12 -26.18
C LYS A 143 -3.21 -5.94 -27.11
N GLN A 144 -3.39 -4.71 -26.65
CA GLN A 144 -3.11 -3.50 -27.44
C GLN A 144 -1.61 -3.31 -27.67
N LEU A 145 -0.78 -3.47 -26.64
CA LEU A 145 0.69 -3.39 -26.77
C LEU A 145 1.24 -4.44 -27.75
N LYS A 146 0.72 -5.68 -27.68
CA LYS A 146 1.03 -6.73 -28.67
C LYS A 146 0.59 -6.33 -30.09
N GLY A 147 -0.57 -5.69 -30.22
CA GLY A 147 -1.06 -5.15 -31.51
C GLY A 147 -0.13 -4.09 -32.11
N ILE A 148 0.29 -3.11 -31.32
CA ILE A 148 1.26 -2.06 -31.74
C ILE A 148 2.56 -2.72 -32.20
N LYS A 149 3.11 -3.62 -31.39
CA LYS A 149 4.34 -4.36 -31.69
C LYS A 149 4.26 -5.11 -33.02
N MET A 150 3.15 -5.83 -33.23
CA MET A 150 2.92 -6.58 -34.47
C MET A 150 2.81 -5.66 -35.68
N ASN A 151 2.11 -4.52 -35.56
CA ASN A 151 1.96 -3.55 -36.66
C ASN A 151 3.29 -2.87 -37.01
N ILE A 152 4.09 -2.46 -36.03
CA ILE A 152 5.43 -1.90 -36.26
C ILE A 152 6.33 -2.93 -36.96
N LEU A 153 6.35 -4.18 -36.49
CA LEU A 153 7.14 -5.24 -37.10
C LEU A 153 6.68 -5.54 -38.53
N PHE A 154 5.37 -5.57 -38.77
CA PHE A 154 4.81 -5.75 -40.11
C PHE A 154 5.28 -4.67 -41.07
N ILE A 155 5.23 -3.40 -40.65
CA ILE A 155 5.68 -2.24 -41.44
C ILE A 155 7.18 -2.39 -41.78
N GLN A 156 8.02 -2.70 -40.80
CA GLN A 156 9.46 -2.92 -41.01
C GLN A 156 9.73 -4.04 -42.02
N LYS A 157 9.04 -5.18 -41.89
CA LYS A 157 9.19 -6.31 -42.83
C LYS A 157 8.65 -6.01 -44.22
N ALA A 158 7.62 -5.19 -44.34
CA ALA A 158 7.13 -4.73 -45.63
C ALA A 158 8.20 -3.87 -46.36
N GLU A 159 8.83 -2.92 -45.66
CA GLU A 159 9.91 -2.08 -46.20
C GLU A 159 11.15 -2.89 -46.61
N GLU A 160 11.60 -3.82 -45.77
CA GLU A 160 12.71 -4.74 -46.07
C GLU A 160 12.45 -5.53 -47.37
N ARG A 161 11.23 -6.05 -47.51
CA ARG A 161 10.83 -6.85 -48.67
C ARG A 161 10.80 -6.04 -49.95
N VAL A 162 10.25 -4.82 -49.91
CA VAL A 162 10.08 -4.00 -51.12
C VAL A 162 11.29 -3.12 -51.46
N LYS A 163 12.27 -3.00 -50.56
CA LYS A 163 13.50 -2.17 -50.74
C LYS A 163 13.17 -0.75 -51.22
N TYR A 164 12.06 -0.22 -50.72
CA TYR A 164 11.50 1.08 -51.07
C TYR A 164 10.86 1.68 -49.83
N ASP A 165 11.11 2.96 -49.58
CA ASP A 165 10.55 3.70 -48.44
C ASP A 165 9.06 3.98 -48.71
N ILE A 166 8.21 3.10 -48.17
CA ILE A 166 6.75 3.15 -48.35
C ILE A 166 6.05 3.88 -47.19
N VAL A 167 6.74 4.11 -46.07
CA VAL A 167 6.20 4.89 -44.94
C VAL A 167 6.63 6.35 -45.07
N ARG A 168 5.67 7.30 -45.05
CA ARG A 168 5.93 8.73 -45.29
C ARG A 168 5.31 9.63 -44.22
N GLY A 169 5.97 10.77 -43.97
CA GLY A 169 5.43 11.90 -43.21
C GLY A 169 4.80 11.51 -41.87
N GLU A 170 3.51 11.83 -41.74
CA GLU A 170 2.68 11.61 -40.53
C GLU A 170 2.71 10.18 -39.99
N VAL A 171 2.95 9.15 -40.81
CA VAL A 171 3.01 7.76 -40.33
C VAL A 171 4.33 7.47 -39.60
N LYS A 172 5.45 8.06 -40.05
CA LYS A 172 6.73 7.94 -39.33
C LYS A 172 6.65 8.67 -37.99
N GLU A 173 6.09 9.88 -37.99
CA GLU A 173 5.84 10.66 -36.77
C GLU A 173 4.96 9.88 -35.77
N LYS A 174 3.86 9.26 -36.23
CA LYS A 174 2.99 8.45 -35.35
C LYS A 174 3.67 7.23 -34.74
N ILE A 175 4.57 6.57 -35.47
CA ILE A 175 5.36 5.45 -34.94
C ILE A 175 6.32 5.96 -33.86
N GLU A 176 6.97 7.10 -34.08
CA GLU A 176 7.88 7.73 -33.12
C GLU A 176 7.12 8.20 -31.86
N GLU A 177 5.99 8.87 -32.03
CA GLU A 177 5.10 9.28 -30.93
C GLU A 177 4.62 8.10 -30.09
N SER A 178 4.19 7.01 -30.75
CA SER A 178 3.73 5.80 -30.05
C SER A 178 4.85 5.18 -29.21
N ARG A 179 6.08 5.12 -29.73
CA ARG A 179 7.24 4.62 -28.99
C ARG A 179 7.59 5.52 -27.80
N PHE A 180 7.60 6.84 -28.03
CA PHE A 180 7.88 7.82 -26.98
C PHE A 180 6.87 7.74 -25.84
N ASN A 181 5.57 7.71 -26.17
CA ASN A 181 4.49 7.65 -25.20
C ASN A 181 4.58 6.37 -24.34
N ILE A 182 4.77 5.21 -24.98
CA ILE A 182 4.96 3.94 -24.26
C ILE A 182 6.13 4.03 -23.27
N GLY A 183 7.28 4.57 -23.70
CA GLY A 183 8.43 4.77 -22.83
C GLY A 183 8.15 5.73 -21.66
N ALA A 184 7.44 6.84 -21.92
CA ALA A 184 7.05 7.80 -20.90
C ALA A 184 6.13 7.19 -19.83
N PHE A 185 5.19 6.35 -20.24
CA PHE A 185 4.30 5.63 -19.32
C PHE A 185 5.03 4.65 -18.41
N PHE A 186 5.95 3.84 -18.96
CA PHE A 186 6.73 2.92 -18.13
C PHE A 186 7.62 3.66 -17.13
N ASN A 187 8.26 4.76 -17.55
CA ASN A 187 9.04 5.61 -16.65
C ASN A 187 8.18 6.23 -15.54
N MET A 188 6.94 6.66 -15.85
CA MET A 188 6.04 7.24 -14.85
C MET A 188 5.54 6.20 -13.84
N LEU A 189 5.23 4.98 -14.30
CA LEU A 189 4.90 3.86 -13.43
C LEU A 189 6.09 3.49 -12.53
N ASP A 190 7.28 3.38 -13.09
CA ASP A 190 8.50 3.07 -12.34
C ASP A 190 8.77 4.13 -11.26
N ASN A 191 8.69 5.42 -11.62
CA ASN A 191 8.84 6.52 -10.65
C ASN A 191 7.81 6.46 -9.51
N LYS A 192 6.53 6.16 -9.80
CA LYS A 192 5.49 6.04 -8.76
C LYS A 192 5.66 4.80 -7.88
N VAL A 193 6.09 3.68 -8.45
CA VAL A 193 6.44 2.47 -7.69
C VAL A 193 7.66 2.74 -6.81
N ASN A 194 8.67 3.42 -7.33
CA ASN A 194 9.85 3.81 -6.59
C ASN A 194 9.54 4.80 -5.47
N MET A 195 8.62 5.76 -5.66
CA MET A 195 8.12 6.63 -4.59
C MET A 195 7.42 5.84 -3.48
N LEU A 196 6.54 4.89 -3.83
CA LEU A 196 5.91 4.02 -2.84
C LEU A 196 6.94 3.19 -2.08
N LEU A 197 7.94 2.64 -2.77
CA LEU A 197 9.05 1.91 -2.12
C LEU A 197 9.92 2.82 -1.26
N TYR A 198 10.10 4.09 -1.66
CA TYR A 198 10.79 5.11 -0.89
C TYR A 198 10.02 5.44 0.39
N ASP A 199 8.71 5.74 0.32
CA ASP A 199 7.87 6.04 1.48
C ASP A 199 7.82 4.85 2.47
N ILE A 200 7.89 3.62 1.94
CA ILE A 200 8.01 2.39 2.74
C ILE A 200 9.41 2.24 3.37
N GLY A 201 10.46 2.54 2.61
CA GLY A 201 11.85 2.47 3.05
C GLY A 201 12.25 3.54 4.07
N ASP A 202 11.65 4.73 3.98
CA ASP A 202 11.83 5.88 4.87
C ASP A 202 10.90 5.83 6.09
N SER A 203 10.08 4.77 6.22
CA SER A 203 9.27 4.56 7.42
C SER A 203 10.13 4.07 8.59
N GLU A 204 10.10 4.79 9.70
CA GLU A 204 10.71 4.39 10.95
C GLU A 204 9.68 3.65 11.83
N GLN A 205 10.03 2.45 12.29
CA GLN A 205 9.19 1.69 13.22
C GLN A 205 9.84 1.67 14.59
N ASP A 206 9.08 2.02 15.63
CA ASP A 206 9.56 1.92 17.01
C ASP A 206 9.96 0.46 17.32
N LEU A 207 11.18 0.27 17.83
CA LEU A 207 11.77 -1.05 18.06
C LEU A 207 10.98 -1.84 19.09
N ASP A 208 10.57 -1.20 20.19
CA ASP A 208 9.83 -1.87 21.26
C ASP A 208 8.43 -2.27 20.79
N TYR A 209 7.78 -1.42 19.99
CA TYR A 209 6.51 -1.75 19.33
C TYR A 209 6.66 -2.87 18.29
N THR A 210 7.76 -2.89 17.54
CA THR A 210 8.05 -3.95 16.57
C THR A 210 8.28 -5.29 17.27
N VAL A 211 9.05 -5.31 18.36
CA VAL A 211 9.22 -6.48 19.24
C VAL A 211 7.86 -6.96 19.74
N TYR A 212 7.01 -6.04 20.19
CA TYR A 212 5.67 -6.35 20.67
C TYR A 212 4.82 -7.06 19.62
N ARG A 213 4.65 -6.43 18.44
CA ARG A 213 3.81 -6.97 17.36
C ARG A 213 4.32 -8.32 16.87
N LEU A 214 5.61 -8.43 16.57
CA LEU A 214 6.20 -9.69 16.12
C LEU A 214 6.06 -10.80 17.17
N ALA A 215 6.25 -10.49 18.45
CA ALA A 215 6.05 -11.45 19.52
C ALA A 215 4.60 -11.91 19.64
N PHE A 216 3.63 -11.01 19.46
CA PHE A 216 2.20 -11.35 19.56
C PHE A 216 1.79 -12.31 18.45
N PHE A 217 2.15 -12.02 17.20
CA PHE A 217 1.82 -12.88 16.07
C PHE A 217 2.66 -14.16 15.98
N SER A 218 3.77 -14.23 16.72
CA SER A 218 4.54 -15.47 16.88
C SER A 218 3.91 -16.43 17.89
N LEU A 219 2.90 -16.01 18.66
CA LEU A 219 2.12 -16.92 19.51
C LEU A 219 1.24 -17.83 18.65
N PRO A 220 0.88 -19.04 19.14
CA PRO A 220 -0.17 -19.84 18.52
C PRO A 220 -1.48 -19.07 18.38
N GLU A 221 -2.23 -19.27 17.30
CA GLU A 221 -3.50 -18.55 17.04
C GLU A 221 -4.48 -18.66 18.21
N ALA A 222 -4.59 -19.83 18.84
CA ALA A 222 -5.43 -20.02 20.02
C ALA A 222 -5.01 -19.15 21.22
N ASP A 223 -3.70 -18.94 21.41
CA ASP A 223 -3.19 -18.07 22.47
C ASP A 223 -3.46 -16.58 22.12
N GLN A 224 -3.35 -16.19 20.84
CA GLN A 224 -3.73 -14.84 20.37
C GLN A 224 -5.22 -14.56 20.59
N GLU A 225 -6.10 -15.49 20.22
CA GLU A 225 -7.54 -15.40 20.47
C GLU A 225 -7.87 -15.28 21.95
N GLN A 226 -7.14 -16.03 22.80
CA GLN A 226 -7.34 -15.97 24.25
C GLN A 226 -6.93 -14.62 24.83
N PHE A 227 -5.83 -14.04 24.36
CA PHE A 227 -5.46 -12.66 24.73
C PHE A 227 -6.52 -11.65 24.27
N ASN A 228 -7.02 -11.76 23.04
CA ASN A 228 -8.06 -10.86 22.52
C ASN A 228 -9.38 -10.93 23.31
N LYS A 229 -9.68 -12.08 23.95
CA LYS A 229 -10.81 -12.23 24.87
C LYS A 229 -10.59 -11.54 26.22
N ILE A 230 -9.34 -11.43 26.66
CA ILE A 230 -8.95 -10.76 27.92
C ILE A 230 -8.95 -9.24 27.72
N TYR A 231 -8.40 -8.78 26.60
CA TYR A 231 -8.32 -7.37 26.23
C TYR A 231 -8.39 -7.24 24.71
N SER A 232 -9.46 -6.62 24.20
CA SER A 232 -9.77 -6.61 22.75
C SER A 232 -8.77 -5.85 21.90
N GLU A 233 -8.01 -4.92 22.48
CA GLU A 233 -7.01 -4.10 21.80
C GLU A 233 -5.57 -4.62 22.03
N VAL A 234 -5.41 -5.79 22.67
CA VAL A 234 -4.10 -6.35 23.02
C VAL A 234 -3.20 -6.51 21.79
N GLU A 235 -3.74 -6.73 20.60
CA GLU A 235 -2.93 -6.83 19.39
C GLU A 235 -2.19 -5.51 19.04
N HIS A 236 -2.75 -4.37 19.43
CA HIS A 236 -2.30 -3.05 18.96
C HIS A 236 -1.89 -2.08 20.07
N ASP A 237 -2.35 -2.27 21.29
CA ASP A 237 -1.96 -1.47 22.46
C ASP A 237 -0.97 -2.24 23.35
N PRO A 238 0.33 -1.95 23.25
CA PRO A 238 1.35 -2.63 24.03
C PRO A 238 1.25 -2.34 25.53
N GLN A 239 0.56 -1.26 25.91
CA GLN A 239 0.56 -0.77 27.28
C GLN A 239 -0.01 -1.77 28.27
N TYR A 240 -0.99 -2.58 27.86
CA TYR A 240 -1.60 -3.58 28.75
C TYR A 240 -0.58 -4.63 29.20
N LEU A 241 0.05 -5.34 28.26
CA LEU A 241 1.01 -6.39 28.59
C LEU A 241 2.33 -5.84 29.14
N ASP A 242 2.73 -4.63 28.75
CA ASP A 242 3.88 -3.93 29.34
C ASP A 242 3.68 -3.67 30.84
N GLN A 243 2.47 -3.25 31.22
CA GLN A 243 2.13 -2.98 32.62
C GLN A 243 1.99 -4.28 33.42
N GLU A 244 1.42 -5.34 32.82
CA GLU A 244 1.41 -6.69 33.42
C GLU A 244 2.83 -7.21 33.65
N GLU A 245 3.76 -6.98 32.72
CA GLU A 245 5.17 -7.34 32.88
C GLU A 245 5.85 -6.55 34.00
N VAL A 246 5.54 -5.26 34.16
CA VAL A 246 6.04 -4.46 35.29
C VAL A 246 5.56 -5.05 36.61
N ILE A 247 4.27 -5.41 36.73
CA ILE A 247 3.74 -6.04 37.95
C ILE A 247 4.41 -7.39 38.20
N PHE A 248 4.55 -8.23 37.17
CA PHE A 248 5.23 -9.52 37.25
C PHE A 248 6.66 -9.40 37.76
N ASN A 249 7.44 -8.46 37.21
CA ASN A 249 8.81 -8.23 37.63
C ASN A 249 8.90 -7.72 39.07
N LEU A 250 7.94 -6.94 39.53
CA LEU A 250 7.88 -6.43 40.90
C LEU A 250 7.41 -7.47 41.92
N LEU A 251 6.58 -8.43 41.50
CA LEU A 251 6.27 -9.63 42.27
C LEU A 251 7.52 -10.50 42.44
N ASN A 252 8.45 -10.48 41.48
CA ASN A 252 9.73 -11.20 41.54
C ASN A 252 9.54 -12.70 41.89
N GLY A 253 8.56 -13.33 41.26
CA GLY A 253 8.18 -14.73 41.52
C GLY A 253 7.52 -14.99 42.88
N LYS A 254 7.37 -13.98 43.72
CA LYS A 254 6.61 -14.05 44.98
C LYS A 254 5.13 -13.77 44.70
N GLY A 255 4.24 -14.35 45.49
CA GLY A 255 2.79 -14.07 45.40
C GLY A 255 2.39 -12.71 45.96
N GLU A 256 3.32 -11.95 46.53
CA GLU A 256 3.08 -10.71 47.27
C GLU A 256 4.14 -9.65 46.93
N LEU A 257 3.73 -8.38 46.97
CA LEU A 257 4.61 -7.23 46.71
C LEU A 257 5.31 -6.77 47.99
N THR A 258 6.56 -6.35 47.88
CA THR A 258 7.25 -5.60 48.95
C THR A 258 6.69 -4.19 49.07
N GLU A 259 6.92 -3.51 50.20
CA GLU A 259 6.49 -2.11 50.39
C GLU A 259 7.05 -1.17 49.30
N GLU A 260 8.31 -1.36 48.91
CA GLU A 260 8.92 -0.59 47.82
C GLU A 260 8.22 -0.85 46.47
N ALA A 261 7.88 -2.11 46.19
CA ALA A 261 7.16 -2.48 44.98
C ALA A 261 5.73 -1.90 44.96
N LYS A 262 5.02 -1.92 46.10
CA LYS A 262 3.71 -1.29 46.26
C LYS A 262 3.79 0.21 45.96
N GLU A 263 4.76 0.91 46.55
CA GLU A 263 4.98 2.34 46.30
C GLU A 263 5.30 2.65 44.83
N LYS A 264 6.09 1.79 44.18
CA LYS A 264 6.39 1.95 42.74
C LYS A 264 5.13 1.82 41.89
N ILE A 265 4.29 0.81 42.13
CA ILE A 265 3.02 0.62 41.40
C ILE A 265 2.06 1.78 41.69
N ALA A 266 1.96 2.22 42.95
CA ALA A 266 1.12 3.35 43.34
C ALA A 266 1.48 4.64 42.57
N ASN A 267 2.78 4.90 42.39
CA ASN A 267 3.27 6.01 41.58
C ASN A 267 2.97 5.86 40.09
N LEU A 268 3.05 4.64 39.54
CA LEU A 268 2.74 4.37 38.13
C LEU A 268 1.25 4.54 37.84
N ILE A 269 0.37 4.04 38.70
CA ILE A 269 -1.09 4.24 38.64
C ILE A 269 -1.42 5.74 38.71
N ALA A 270 -0.81 6.46 39.64
CA ALA A 270 -1.03 7.89 39.79
C ALA A 270 -0.63 8.66 38.52
N LYS A 271 0.54 8.38 37.95
CA LYS A 271 1.02 9.01 36.70
C LYS A 271 0.17 8.64 35.49
N ARG A 272 -0.35 7.41 35.44
CA ARG A 272 -1.21 6.92 34.36
C ARG A 272 -2.47 7.77 34.18
N SER A 273 -2.94 8.42 35.24
CA SER A 273 -4.11 9.28 35.17
C SER A 273 -3.89 10.57 34.38
N TYR A 274 -2.65 11.06 34.21
CA TYR A 274 -2.43 12.35 33.55
C TYR A 274 -2.19 12.19 32.05
N ASN A 275 -3.05 12.81 31.24
CA ASN A 275 -2.87 12.88 29.79
C ASN A 275 -2.14 14.17 29.41
N LYS A 276 -0.88 14.05 29.00
CA LYS A 276 -0.04 15.20 28.61
C LYS A 276 -0.56 16.00 27.40
N TYR A 277 -1.33 15.36 26.51
CA TYR A 277 -1.86 15.99 25.29
C TYR A 277 -3.12 16.79 25.60
N ALA A 278 -4.03 16.21 26.39
CA ALA A 278 -5.25 16.89 26.84
C ALA A 278 -5.00 17.82 28.05
N LYS A 279 -3.83 17.73 28.69
CA LYS A 279 -3.43 18.47 29.89
C LYS A 279 -4.40 18.31 31.07
N GLU A 280 -5.00 17.13 31.19
CA GLU A 280 -6.00 16.82 32.21
C GLU A 280 -5.82 15.40 32.77
N HIS A 281 -6.38 15.19 33.96
CA HIS A 281 -6.49 13.86 34.55
C HIS A 281 -7.72 13.13 34.02
N GLN A 282 -7.49 11.90 33.59
CA GLN A 282 -8.44 10.97 33.01
C GLN A 282 -8.44 9.69 33.83
N LEU A 283 -9.58 9.36 34.43
CA LEU A 283 -9.71 8.20 35.33
C LEU A 283 -10.33 6.97 34.67
N TYR A 284 -10.77 7.09 33.42
CA TYR A 284 -11.33 5.98 32.64
C TYR A 284 -10.29 4.98 32.13
N HIS A 285 -9.00 5.24 32.41
CA HIS A 285 -7.90 4.35 32.04
C HIS A 285 -7.66 3.25 33.08
N TYR A 286 -6.92 2.23 32.66
CA TYR A 286 -6.42 1.16 33.50
C TYR A 286 -4.90 1.23 33.64
N TYR A 287 -4.41 0.59 34.69
CA TYR A 287 -3.01 0.19 34.82
C TYR A 287 -2.97 -1.34 34.93
N ALA A 288 -2.51 -2.02 33.88
CA ALA A 288 -2.71 -3.44 33.66
C ALA A 288 -4.21 -3.78 33.79
N CYS A 289 -4.57 -4.61 34.76
CA CYS A 289 -5.95 -4.98 35.06
C CYS A 289 -6.66 -4.06 36.07
N ILE A 290 -5.99 -3.02 36.59
CA ILE A 290 -6.48 -2.19 37.70
C ILE A 290 -7.15 -0.91 37.15
N PRO A 291 -8.47 -0.72 37.33
CA PRO A 291 -9.15 0.51 36.91
C PRO A 291 -8.78 1.68 37.82
N LEU A 292 -8.30 2.79 37.24
CA LEU A 292 -7.95 3.98 38.03
C LEU A 292 -9.18 4.56 38.75
N ILE A 293 -10.35 4.49 38.12
CA ILE A 293 -11.59 4.97 38.70
C ILE A 293 -11.98 4.23 39.98
N GLU A 294 -11.72 2.93 40.07
CA GLU A 294 -12.05 2.12 41.25
C GLU A 294 -11.08 2.39 42.39
N VAL A 295 -9.81 2.66 42.07
CA VAL A 295 -8.83 3.12 43.05
C VAL A 295 -9.26 4.47 43.64
N ALA A 296 -9.76 5.39 42.80
CA ALA A 296 -10.31 6.66 43.26
C ALA A 296 -11.57 6.46 44.12
N ARG A 297 -12.50 5.59 43.69
CA ARG A 297 -13.70 5.25 44.45
C ARG A 297 -13.35 4.69 45.83
N HIS A 298 -12.42 3.72 45.90
CA HIS A 298 -11.97 3.13 47.17
C HIS A 298 -11.47 4.21 48.13
N TYR A 299 -10.64 5.13 47.64
CA TYR A 299 -10.17 6.25 48.44
C TYR A 299 -11.32 7.11 48.98
N LEU A 300 -12.26 7.51 48.12
CA LEU A 300 -13.40 8.35 48.52
C LEU A 300 -14.30 7.65 49.55
N THR A 301 -14.58 6.36 49.36
CA THR A 301 -15.33 5.55 50.32
C THR A 301 -14.60 5.42 51.65
N SER A 302 -13.27 5.33 51.66
CA SER A 302 -12.48 5.37 52.90
C SER A 302 -12.58 6.69 53.67
N LYS A 303 -13.05 7.75 53.00
CA LYS A 303 -13.35 9.08 53.59
C LYS A 303 -14.85 9.28 53.90
N GLY A 304 -15.65 8.22 53.81
CA GLY A 304 -17.09 8.26 54.09
C GLY A 304 -17.94 8.82 52.94
N ILE A 305 -17.40 8.91 51.72
CA ILE A 305 -18.13 9.37 50.54
C ILE A 305 -18.68 8.16 49.79
N GLU A 306 -19.99 7.96 49.88
CA GLU A 306 -20.69 6.93 49.12
C GLU A 306 -20.93 7.38 47.68
N ILE A 307 -20.55 6.53 46.72
CA ILE A 307 -20.79 6.74 45.30
C ILE A 307 -21.54 5.53 44.77
N LYS A 308 -22.76 5.76 44.29
CA LYS A 308 -23.60 4.73 43.68
C LYS A 308 -23.11 4.41 42.27
N GLY A 309 -23.25 3.15 41.86
CA GLY A 309 -22.87 2.68 40.53
C GLY A 309 -22.39 1.24 40.56
N LYS A 310 -22.22 0.65 39.38
CA LYS A 310 -21.69 -0.71 39.25
C LYS A 310 -20.18 -0.72 39.52
N GLN A 311 -19.67 -1.84 39.98
CA GLN A 311 -18.24 -2.11 39.96
C GLN A 311 -17.77 -2.26 38.50
N VAL A 312 -16.69 -1.58 38.16
CA VAL A 312 -16.08 -1.60 36.83
C VAL A 312 -15.40 -2.95 36.60
N ASN A 313 -15.59 -3.50 35.39
CA ASN A 313 -15.03 -4.78 34.96
C ASN A 313 -13.50 -4.74 34.81
N GLN A 314 -12.87 -5.90 34.94
CA GLN A 314 -11.43 -6.07 34.76
C GLN A 314 -11.00 -6.15 33.28
N ASP A 315 -11.86 -6.64 32.41
CA ASP A 315 -11.61 -6.89 30.97
C ASP A 315 -11.66 -5.63 30.09
N GLN A 316 -11.75 -4.45 30.71
CA GLN A 316 -11.84 -3.13 30.06
C GLN A 316 -13.01 -2.99 29.07
N THR A 317 -14.01 -3.89 29.11
CA THR A 317 -15.22 -3.77 28.31
C THR A 317 -16.14 -2.70 28.90
N THR A 318 -16.47 -1.67 28.13
CA THR A 318 -17.39 -0.60 28.57
C THR A 318 -18.82 -0.87 28.10
N SER A 319 -19.74 -1.03 29.05
CA SER A 319 -21.18 -0.99 28.82
C SER A 319 -21.73 0.44 28.92
N LYS A 320 -22.90 0.72 28.32
CA LYS A 320 -23.53 2.06 28.41
C LYS A 320 -23.84 2.50 29.85
N GLU A 321 -24.12 1.56 30.75
CA GLU A 321 -24.38 1.81 32.18
C GLU A 321 -23.12 2.22 32.96
N ASP A 322 -21.93 1.93 32.44
CA ASP A 322 -20.67 2.28 33.08
C ASP A 322 -20.40 3.80 32.99
N THR A 323 -20.83 4.46 31.92
CA THR A 323 -20.54 5.88 31.66
C THR A 323 -21.01 6.80 32.80
N ALA A 324 -22.25 6.64 33.27
CA ALA A 324 -22.79 7.44 34.37
C ALA A 324 -22.05 7.19 35.70
N THR A 325 -21.61 5.95 35.90
CA THR A 325 -20.82 5.56 37.07
C THR A 325 -19.42 6.20 37.03
N TYR A 326 -18.76 6.17 35.87
CA TYR A 326 -17.48 6.82 35.62
C TYR A 326 -17.57 8.34 35.88
N GLU A 327 -18.56 9.01 35.28
CA GLU A 327 -18.77 10.45 35.44
C GLU A 327 -19.01 10.84 36.90
N ALA A 328 -19.82 10.05 37.63
CA ALA A 328 -20.12 10.31 39.03
C ALA A 328 -18.86 10.24 39.90
N ILE A 329 -18.04 9.20 39.74
CA ILE A 329 -16.79 9.04 40.50
C ILE A 329 -15.80 10.13 40.09
N GLU A 330 -15.63 10.40 38.80
CA GLU A 330 -14.68 11.39 38.31
C GLU A 330 -15.03 12.80 38.81
N LYS A 331 -16.29 13.20 38.68
CA LYS A 331 -16.77 14.50 39.19
C LYS A 331 -16.58 14.62 40.69
N THR A 332 -16.88 13.55 41.45
CA THR A 332 -16.70 13.53 42.91
C THR A 332 -15.23 13.59 43.28
N THR A 333 -14.36 12.87 42.56
CA THR A 333 -12.90 12.89 42.76
C THR A 333 -12.33 14.28 42.52
N LYS A 334 -12.69 14.91 41.39
CA LYS A 334 -12.25 16.28 41.04
C LYS A 334 -12.72 17.30 42.07
N LYS A 335 -13.98 17.20 42.52
CA LYS A 335 -14.52 18.07 43.58
C LYS A 335 -13.78 17.86 44.90
N PHE A 336 -13.61 16.62 45.34
CA PHE A 336 -12.91 16.30 46.58
C PHE A 336 -11.46 16.81 46.58
N ALA A 337 -10.74 16.59 45.47
CA ALA A 337 -9.38 17.08 45.27
C ALA A 337 -9.30 18.59 45.46
N LYS A 338 -10.21 19.33 44.82
CA LYS A 338 -10.31 20.79 44.93
C LYS A 338 -10.65 21.24 46.35
N ASP A 339 -11.70 20.68 46.95
CA ASP A 339 -12.20 21.09 48.28
C ASP A 339 -11.18 20.83 49.39
N ASN A 340 -10.29 19.85 49.21
CA ASN A 340 -9.27 19.46 50.19
C ASN A 340 -7.85 19.90 49.82
N ASN A 341 -7.66 20.65 48.73
CA ASN A 341 -6.36 21.08 48.22
C ASN A 341 -5.34 19.92 48.06
N ILE A 342 -5.78 18.81 47.48
CA ILE A 342 -4.93 17.64 47.16
C ILE A 342 -5.00 17.32 45.67
N THR A 343 -3.99 16.64 45.15
CA THR A 343 -3.97 16.23 43.73
C THR A 343 -4.67 14.89 43.50
N ILE A 344 -5.13 14.67 42.27
CA ILE A 344 -5.74 13.39 41.86
C ILE A 344 -4.70 12.27 41.95
N GLU A 345 -3.43 12.55 41.63
CA GLU A 345 -2.33 11.60 41.83
C GLU A 345 -2.18 11.17 43.29
N LYS A 346 -2.34 12.09 44.24
CA LYS A 346 -2.29 11.77 45.67
C LYS A 346 -3.47 10.90 46.10
N ILE A 347 -4.66 11.18 45.56
CA ILE A 347 -5.85 10.33 45.76
C ILE A 347 -5.59 8.91 45.26
N LEU A 348 -5.12 8.76 44.02
CA LEU A 348 -4.85 7.45 43.42
C LEU A 348 -3.74 6.68 44.14
N ARG A 349 -2.62 7.34 44.44
CA ARG A 349 -1.50 6.72 45.17
C ARG A 349 -1.95 6.22 46.54
N THR A 350 -2.63 7.07 47.31
CA THR A 350 -3.12 6.71 48.66
C THR A 350 -4.20 5.65 48.60
N GLY A 351 -5.12 5.75 47.63
CA GLY A 351 -6.17 4.78 47.39
C GLY A 351 -5.59 3.39 47.14
N PHE A 352 -4.63 3.27 46.22
CA PHE A 352 -3.96 2.01 45.92
C PHE A 352 -3.27 1.41 47.15
N LEU A 353 -2.42 2.19 47.83
CA LEU A 353 -1.68 1.71 49.01
C LEU A 353 -2.61 1.26 50.13
N SER A 354 -3.75 1.93 50.30
CA SER A 354 -4.74 1.57 51.31
C SER A 354 -5.57 0.32 50.98
N TRP A 355 -5.55 -0.12 49.72
CA TRP A 355 -6.40 -1.20 49.19
C TRP A 355 -5.61 -2.47 48.86
N ILE A 356 -4.33 -2.36 48.49
CA ILE A 356 -3.54 -3.50 48.01
C ILE A 356 -3.57 -4.68 48.98
N ASP A 357 -3.35 -4.43 50.28
CA ASP A 357 -3.37 -5.45 51.34
C ASP A 357 -4.78 -5.86 51.79
N LYS A 358 -5.81 -5.17 51.29
CA LYS A 358 -7.23 -5.46 51.56
C LYS A 358 -7.91 -6.23 50.43
N GLY A 359 -7.14 -6.75 49.48
CA GLY A 359 -7.65 -7.64 48.44
C GLY A 359 -7.84 -6.99 47.07
N LEU A 360 -7.18 -5.86 46.76
CA LEU A 360 -7.19 -5.29 45.40
C LEU A 360 -6.86 -6.36 44.35
N PHE A 361 -5.79 -7.13 44.53
CA PHE A 361 -5.39 -8.20 43.60
C PHE A 361 -6.30 -9.43 43.63
N LYS A 362 -7.20 -9.57 44.60
CA LYS A 362 -8.26 -10.59 44.54
C LYS A 362 -9.39 -10.15 43.61
N GLN A 363 -9.62 -8.84 43.51
CA GLN A 363 -10.73 -8.25 42.76
C GLN A 363 -10.33 -7.88 41.33
N TYR A 364 -9.10 -7.39 41.14
CA TYR A 364 -8.49 -7.05 39.87
C TYR A 364 -7.17 -7.82 39.77
N THR A 365 -7.26 -9.08 39.36
CA THR A 365 -6.15 -10.04 39.48
C THR A 365 -5.18 -9.87 38.30
N PRO A 366 -3.91 -9.48 38.52
CA PRO A 366 -2.92 -9.41 37.44
C PRO A 366 -2.76 -10.77 36.75
N LEU A 367 -2.40 -10.78 35.46
CA LEU A 367 -2.21 -12.02 34.70
C LEU A 367 -1.20 -12.96 35.36
N ALA A 368 -0.14 -12.38 35.96
CA ALA A 368 0.88 -13.10 36.72
C ALA A 368 0.33 -13.94 37.89
N LEU A 369 -0.83 -13.57 38.43
CA LEU A 369 -1.48 -14.18 39.59
C LEU A 369 -2.81 -14.87 39.23
N SER A 370 -3.29 -14.74 38.00
CA SER A 370 -4.59 -15.27 37.56
C SER A 370 -4.47 -16.68 36.99
N ASN A 371 -5.61 -17.26 36.60
CA ASN A 371 -5.66 -18.51 35.84
C ASN A 371 -5.07 -18.39 34.42
N GLN A 372 -4.74 -17.18 33.96
CA GLN A 372 -4.08 -16.89 32.68
C GLN A 372 -2.55 -16.81 32.80
N LYS A 373 -1.98 -17.13 33.96
CA LYS A 373 -0.53 -17.08 34.21
C LYS A 373 0.30 -17.83 33.18
N GLU A 374 -0.17 -19.01 32.74
CA GLU A 374 0.54 -19.79 31.72
C GLU A 374 0.57 -19.09 30.36
N LEU A 375 -0.57 -18.54 29.92
CA LEU A 375 -0.67 -17.74 28.71
C LEU A 375 0.26 -16.53 28.76
N PHE A 376 0.29 -15.84 29.91
CA PHE A 376 1.18 -14.70 30.12
C PHE A 376 2.67 -15.08 30.13
N ASN A 377 3.03 -16.22 30.72
CA ASN A 377 4.40 -16.73 30.67
C ASN A 377 4.83 -17.09 29.24
N LYS A 378 3.92 -17.63 28.41
CA LYS A 378 4.20 -17.86 26.99
C LYS A 378 4.48 -16.53 26.27
N TRP A 379 3.67 -15.51 26.51
CA TRP A 379 3.92 -14.16 25.98
C TRP A 379 5.30 -13.63 26.37
N LEU A 380 5.67 -13.65 27.66
CA LEU A 380 6.98 -13.18 28.12
C LEU A 380 8.12 -13.94 27.44
N LYS A 381 7.99 -15.26 27.28
CA LYS A 381 8.96 -16.08 26.58
C LYS A 381 9.10 -15.67 25.11
N THR A 382 7.98 -15.57 24.39
CA THR A 382 7.98 -15.20 22.97
C THR A 382 8.54 -13.79 22.78
N ARG A 383 8.16 -12.83 23.63
CA ARG A 383 8.68 -11.46 23.60
C ARG A 383 10.20 -11.42 23.77
N ASN A 384 10.73 -12.15 24.76
CA ASN A 384 12.19 -12.22 24.98
C ASN A 384 12.91 -12.87 23.79
N GLN A 385 12.37 -13.96 23.24
CA GLN A 385 12.93 -14.61 22.05
C GLN A 385 12.93 -13.68 20.83
N THR A 386 11.85 -12.94 20.61
CA THR A 386 11.76 -11.94 19.53
C THR A 386 12.78 -10.83 19.75
N LYS A 387 12.88 -10.30 20.97
CA LYS A 387 13.85 -9.26 21.31
C LYS A 387 15.29 -9.72 21.11
N GLU A 388 15.65 -10.91 21.57
CA GLU A 388 16.97 -11.50 21.36
C GLU A 388 17.28 -11.69 19.87
N THR A 389 16.30 -12.16 19.10
CA THR A 389 16.45 -12.37 17.66
C THR A 389 16.69 -11.06 16.94
N LEU A 390 15.85 -10.04 17.17
CA LEU A 390 16.04 -8.70 16.59
C LEU A 390 17.35 -8.06 17.02
N THR A 391 17.75 -8.20 18.29
CA THR A 391 19.03 -7.68 18.79
C THR A 391 20.21 -8.31 18.05
N LYS A 392 20.22 -9.65 17.88
CA LYS A 392 21.26 -10.34 17.11
C LYS A 392 21.31 -9.88 15.65
N LEU A 393 20.16 -9.60 15.04
CA LEU A 393 20.08 -9.10 13.66
C LEU A 393 20.64 -7.67 13.56
N ILE A 394 20.38 -6.83 14.56
CA ILE A 394 20.96 -5.48 14.68
C ILE A 394 22.48 -5.56 14.84
N GLU A 395 22.96 -6.40 15.75
CA GLU A 395 24.40 -6.60 16.02
C GLU A 395 25.17 -7.10 14.78
N LYS A 396 24.53 -7.94 13.95
CA LYS A 396 25.09 -8.41 12.68
C LYS A 396 25.01 -7.38 11.55
N GLY A 397 24.30 -6.27 11.74
CA GLY A 397 24.03 -5.28 10.70
C GLY A 397 22.99 -5.72 9.66
N GLU A 398 22.29 -6.84 9.89
CA GLU A 398 21.20 -7.34 9.04
C GLU A 398 19.92 -6.50 9.23
N LEU A 399 19.77 -5.85 10.38
CA LEU A 399 18.68 -4.93 10.69
C LEU A 399 19.24 -3.57 11.11
N LYS A 400 18.89 -2.50 10.38
CA LYS A 400 19.43 -1.14 10.59
C LYS A 400 18.51 -0.36 11.52
N THR A 401 19.12 0.39 12.43
CA THR A 401 18.40 1.25 13.37
C THR A 401 18.79 2.72 13.24
N VAL A 402 17.88 3.60 13.66
CA VAL A 402 18.04 5.06 13.70
C VAL A 402 17.58 5.59 15.06
N GLY A 403 17.77 6.89 15.31
CA GLY A 403 17.35 7.52 16.57
C GLY A 403 18.04 6.92 17.81
N ASN A 404 19.33 6.58 17.71
CA ASN A 404 20.12 5.88 18.73
C ASN A 404 19.57 4.48 19.10
N GLY A 405 19.12 3.71 18.10
CA GLY A 405 18.64 2.35 18.31
C GLY A 405 17.16 2.26 18.73
N LYS A 406 16.44 3.39 18.77
CA LYS A 406 15.03 3.41 19.15
C LYS A 406 14.11 2.91 18.04
N ASN A 407 14.48 3.19 16.79
CA ASN A 407 13.66 2.86 15.64
C ASN A 407 14.43 1.92 14.70
N ILE A 408 13.70 1.00 14.08
CA ILE A 408 14.17 0.16 12.97
C ILE A 408 13.77 0.85 11.67
N THR A 409 14.66 0.84 10.68
CA THR A 409 14.32 1.31 9.32
C THR A 409 13.42 0.29 8.62
N GLY A 410 12.35 0.77 7.99
CA GLY A 410 11.41 -0.05 7.22
C GLY A 410 12.12 -0.86 6.12
N GLU A 411 13.13 -0.29 5.47
CA GLU A 411 13.98 -0.97 4.48
C GLU A 411 14.63 -2.24 5.06
N SER A 412 15.23 -2.15 6.25
CA SER A 412 15.96 -3.28 6.83
C SER A 412 15.04 -4.35 7.41
N LEU A 413 13.91 -3.94 7.97
CA LEU A 413 12.87 -4.87 8.43
C LEU A 413 12.28 -5.64 7.24
N PHE A 414 12.07 -4.95 6.11
CA PHE A 414 11.59 -5.56 4.87
C PHE A 414 12.57 -6.58 4.28
N ASN A 415 13.85 -6.26 4.29
CA ASN A 415 14.89 -7.13 3.73
C ASN A 415 15.35 -8.23 4.69
N LEU A 416 14.63 -8.45 5.79
CA LEU A 416 14.94 -9.49 6.74
C LEU A 416 14.82 -10.86 6.04
N LYS A 417 15.95 -11.53 5.87
CA LYS A 417 16.03 -12.84 5.22
C LYS A 417 16.44 -13.92 6.22
N GLY A 418 15.89 -15.11 6.04
CA GLY A 418 16.28 -16.28 6.82
C GLY A 418 15.56 -16.40 8.17
N GLN A 419 14.47 -15.65 8.36
CA GLN A 419 13.55 -15.77 9.50
C GLN A 419 12.12 -15.93 8.98
N PRO A 420 11.74 -17.11 8.46
CA PRO A 420 10.50 -17.29 7.68
C PRO A 420 9.22 -16.92 8.42
N ASP A 421 9.21 -17.06 9.75
CA ASP A 421 8.07 -16.68 10.58
C ASP A 421 7.94 -15.15 10.67
N PHE A 422 9.05 -14.42 10.82
CA PHE A 422 9.04 -12.96 10.82
C PHE A 422 8.74 -12.41 9.42
N GLU A 423 9.28 -13.01 8.38
CA GLU A 423 8.97 -12.65 6.99
C GLU A 423 7.45 -12.70 6.74
N LYS A 424 6.79 -13.80 7.11
CA LYS A 424 5.33 -13.94 6.96
C LYS A 424 4.54 -12.94 7.80
N ILE A 425 4.98 -12.68 9.04
CA ILE A 425 4.30 -11.71 9.90
C ILE A 425 4.48 -10.29 9.34
N ILE A 426 5.69 -9.94 8.87
CA ILE A 426 5.98 -8.65 8.23
C ILE A 426 5.12 -8.47 6.96
N GLU A 427 5.03 -9.52 6.14
CA GLU A 427 4.21 -9.58 4.92
C GLU A 427 2.69 -9.59 5.14
N ARG A 428 2.23 -9.84 6.37
CA ARG A 428 0.80 -9.85 6.73
C ARG A 428 0.38 -8.57 7.44
N GLU A 429 1.23 -8.09 8.33
CA GLU A 429 0.89 -7.07 9.35
C GLU A 429 1.41 -5.68 9.02
N PHE A 430 2.47 -5.62 8.20
CA PHE A 430 3.10 -4.36 7.83
C PHE A 430 2.89 -4.02 6.35
N TYR A 431 2.63 -5.02 5.48
CA TYR A 431 2.36 -4.82 4.05
C TYR A 431 1.44 -5.90 3.45
N ASN A 432 0.95 -5.71 2.22
CA ASN A 432 0.17 -6.71 1.46
C ASN A 432 1.04 -7.27 0.31
N LYS A 433 1.63 -8.45 0.51
CA LYS A 433 2.55 -9.12 -0.43
C LYS A 433 1.94 -9.35 -1.83
N GLU A 434 0.66 -9.71 -1.89
CA GLU A 434 -0.05 -9.97 -3.15
C GLU A 434 -0.05 -8.75 -4.06
N PHE A 435 -0.14 -7.54 -3.49
CA PHE A 435 -0.12 -6.30 -4.24
C PHE A 435 1.23 -6.04 -4.92
N ARG A 436 2.35 -6.34 -4.24
CA ARG A 436 3.70 -6.15 -4.80
C ARG A 436 4.04 -7.21 -5.84
N ASP A 437 3.71 -8.47 -5.58
CA ASP A 437 3.95 -9.57 -6.54
C ASP A 437 3.07 -9.40 -7.79
N TYR A 438 1.85 -8.84 -7.63
CA TYR A 438 1.01 -8.39 -8.74
C TYR A 438 1.67 -7.25 -9.55
N VAL A 439 2.18 -6.20 -8.89
CA VAL A 439 2.84 -5.06 -9.56
C VAL A 439 4.13 -5.50 -10.27
N LYS A 440 4.98 -6.32 -9.64
CA LYS A 440 6.24 -6.79 -10.25
C LYS A 440 6.01 -7.84 -11.34
N GLY A 441 5.12 -8.80 -11.09
CA GLY A 441 4.87 -9.93 -12.00
C GLY A 441 4.02 -9.57 -13.22
N LYS A 442 3.10 -8.60 -13.12
CA LYS A 442 2.24 -8.22 -14.26
C LYS A 442 2.74 -7.03 -15.08
N ILE A 443 3.52 -6.11 -14.50
CA ILE A 443 3.93 -4.90 -15.24
C ILE A 443 5.16 -5.18 -16.13
N GLY A 444 5.95 -6.23 -15.84
CA GLY A 444 6.95 -6.74 -16.78
C GLY A 444 7.94 -5.67 -17.28
N ILE A 445 8.30 -4.72 -16.41
CA ILE A 445 9.14 -3.54 -16.76
C ILE A 445 10.44 -4.00 -17.45
N ASP A 446 11.07 -5.04 -16.94
CA ASP A 446 12.37 -5.53 -17.46
C ASP A 446 12.24 -6.25 -18.82
N GLU A 447 11.14 -6.95 -19.08
CA GLU A 447 10.92 -7.64 -20.37
C GLU A 447 10.46 -6.67 -21.47
N PHE A 448 9.76 -5.59 -21.12
CA PHE A 448 9.23 -4.63 -22.08
C PHE A 448 10.25 -3.56 -22.49
N THR A 449 11.13 -3.14 -21.56
CA THR A 449 12.18 -2.14 -21.83
C THR A 449 13.21 -2.65 -22.84
N ASN A 450 13.57 -3.94 -22.78
CA ASN A 450 14.46 -4.61 -23.74
C ASN A 450 13.88 -4.70 -25.17
N PHE A 451 12.59 -4.45 -25.36
CA PHE A 451 11.95 -4.42 -26.68
C PHE A 451 11.92 -3.01 -27.30
N LEU A 452 12.12 -1.96 -26.50
CA LEU A 452 12.05 -0.55 -26.93
C LEU A 452 13.40 0.01 -27.39
N THR A 453 14.51 -0.62 -26.99
CA THR A 453 15.87 -0.41 -27.51
C THR A 453 16.16 -1.33 -28.68
#